data_AF-A0A2A7GVC2-F1
#
_entry.id   AF-A0A2A7GVC2-F1
#
_cell.length_a   1.000
_cell.length_b   1.000
_cell.length_c   1.000
_cell.angle_alpha   90.00
_cell.angle_beta   90.00
_cell.angle_gamma   90.00
#
_symmetry.space_group_name_H-M   'P 1'
#
loop_
_entity.id
_entity.type
_entity.pdbx_description
1 polymer ?
#
loop_
_entity_poly.entity_id
_entity_poly.type
_entity_poly.pdbx_seq_one_letter_code
_entity_poly.pdbx_strand_id
1 'polypeptide(L)'
;MNLQNIKEVNVNITVENGDGSKVAFVEKAFKITDRHVLSIYEDGISIEEFTYGNNDEIILGATVLDLQGDLDESLVDITQIGNMTALEFLLALAAIKKDLH
;
A
#
# COMPACT_ATOMS: atom_id res chain seq x y z
N MET A 1 2.76 13.02 -8.63
CA MET A 1 3.31 11.65 -8.63
C MET A 1 2.98 11.04 -9.98
N ASN A 2 3.97 10.52 -10.70
CA ASN A 2 3.74 9.80 -11.96
C ASN A 2 3.86 8.31 -11.63
N LEU A 3 2.73 7.61 -11.55
CA LEU A 3 2.70 6.19 -11.23
C LEU A 3 3.13 5.46 -12.50
N GLN A 4 4.33 4.89 -12.52
CA GLN A 4 4.84 4.09 -13.63
C GLN A 4 5.67 2.94 -13.08
N ASN A 5 5.67 1.81 -13.78
CA ASN A 5 6.39 0.59 -13.36
C ASN A 5 5.94 0.04 -11.99
N ILE A 6 4.63 0.00 -11.75
CA ILE A 6 4.08 -0.62 -10.53
C ILE A 6 4.54 -2.07 -10.46
N LYS A 7 5.16 -2.44 -9.34
CA LYS A 7 5.70 -3.79 -9.12
C LYS A 7 5.22 -4.32 -7.77
N GLU A 8 4.71 -5.55 -7.77
CA GLU A 8 4.45 -6.29 -6.54
C GLU A 8 5.79 -6.58 -5.84
N VAL A 9 5.86 -6.22 -4.56
CA VAL A 9 7.02 -6.38 -3.70
C VAL A 9 6.60 -6.97 -2.36
N ASN A 10 7.54 -7.67 -1.73
CA ASN A 10 7.38 -8.14 -0.37
C ASN A 10 7.91 -7.07 0.59
N VAL A 11 7.13 -6.71 1.59
CA VAL A 11 7.49 -5.77 2.66
C VAL A 11 7.56 -6.51 3.98
N ASN A 12 8.64 -6.26 4.72
CA ASN A 12 8.83 -6.80 6.05
C ASN A 12 8.16 -5.86 7.06
N ILE A 13 7.13 -6.36 7.73
CA ILE A 13 6.43 -5.64 8.78
C ILE A 13 6.86 -6.24 10.11
N THR A 14 7.40 -5.41 10.99
CA THR A 14 7.74 -5.81 12.36
C THR A 14 6.84 -5.05 13.32
N VAL A 15 5.97 -5.78 14.02
CA VAL A 15 5.11 -5.22 15.07
C VAL A 15 5.77 -5.51 16.41
N GLU A 16 6.01 -4.45 17.19
CA GLU A 16 6.42 -4.57 18.59
C GLU A 16 5.17 -4.51 19.47
N ASN A 17 4.90 -5.60 20.17
CA ASN A 17 3.80 -5.69 21.10
C ASN A 17 4.12 -4.90 22.37
N GLY A 18 3.08 -4.51 23.12
CA GLY A 18 3.24 -3.77 24.38
C GLY A 18 4.01 -4.51 25.48
N ASP A 19 4.26 -5.82 25.33
CA ASP A 19 5.10 -6.64 26.21
C ASP A 19 6.59 -6.69 25.78
N GLY A 20 6.95 -5.97 24.72
CA GLY A 20 8.31 -5.94 24.14
C GLY A 20 8.62 -7.12 23.21
N SER A 21 7.68 -8.06 23.01
CA SER A 21 7.83 -9.09 21.98
C SER A 21 7.67 -8.49 20.58
N LYS A 22 8.38 -9.06 19.60
CA LYS A 22 8.32 -8.62 18.20
C LYS A 22 7.85 -9.75 17.31
N VAL A 23 6.89 -9.46 16.46
CA VAL A 23 6.42 -10.37 15.41
C VAL A 23 6.79 -9.76 14.07
N ALA A 24 7.50 -10.53 13.25
CA ALA A 24 7.84 -10.16 11.89
C ALA A 24 6.99 -10.99 10.92
N PHE A 25 6.36 -10.34 9.96
CA PHE A 25 5.63 -10.98 8.87
C PHE A 25 5.90 -10.26 7.56
N VAL A 26 5.65 -10.97 6.47
CA VAL A 26 5.88 -10.49 5.12
C VAL A 26 4.52 -10.26 4.47
N GLU A 27 4.27 -9.03 4.03
CA GLU A 27 3.06 -8.69 3.28
C GLU A 27 3.40 -8.29 1.85
N LYS A 28 2.39 -8.36 0.99
CA LYS A 28 2.47 -7.88 -0.39
C LYS A 28 2.10 -6.41 -0.41
N ALA A 29 2.91 -5.62 -1.09
CA ALA A 29 2.60 -4.24 -1.43
C ALA A 29 2.99 -3.94 -2.87
N PHE A 30 2.55 -2.79 -3.37
CA PHE A 30 2.84 -2.33 -4.71
C PHE A 30 3.81 -1.15 -4.65
N LYS A 31 5.03 -1.33 -5.15
CA LYS A 31 5.95 -0.21 -5.31
C LYS A 31 5.40 0.72 -6.40
N ILE A 32 4.98 1.92 -6.01
CA ILE A 32 4.35 2.90 -6.90
C ILE A 32 5.30 4.04 -7.29
N THR A 33 6.35 4.28 -6.50
CA THR A 33 7.48 5.15 -6.85
C THR A 33 8.79 4.60 -6.28
N ASP A 34 9.91 5.30 -6.50
CA ASP A 34 11.20 4.92 -5.91
C ASP A 34 11.27 5.03 -4.38
N ARG A 35 10.26 5.63 -3.75
CA ARG A 35 10.24 5.89 -2.30
C ARG A 35 8.95 5.49 -1.61
N HIS A 36 7.92 5.11 -2.35
CA HIS A 36 6.62 4.79 -1.79
C HIS A 36 6.12 3.42 -2.25
N VAL A 37 5.47 2.74 -1.32
CA VAL A 37 4.66 1.56 -1.57
C VAL A 37 3.19 1.89 -1.32
N LEU A 38 2.30 1.18 -2.02
CA LEU A 38 0.87 1.16 -1.82
C LEU A 38 0.51 -0.20 -1.22
N SER A 39 -0.10 -0.19 -0.05
CA SER A 39 -0.62 -1.37 0.62
C SER A 39 -2.15 -1.34 0.52
N ILE A 40 -2.74 -2.51 0.27
CA ILE A 40 -4.19 -2.70 0.16
C ILE A 40 -4.53 -3.84 1.11
N TYR A 41 -5.53 -3.63 1.96
CA TYR A 41 -6.01 -4.57 2.95
C TYR A 41 -7.52 -4.41 3.14
N GLU A 42 -8.14 -5.39 3.79
CA GLU A 42 -9.59 -5.47 4.02
C GLU A 42 -10.20 -4.15 4.53
N ASP A 43 -9.49 -3.47 5.43
CA ASP A 43 -9.94 -2.25 6.11
C ASP A 43 -9.48 -0.94 5.43
N GLY A 44 -8.89 -1.01 4.24
CA GLY A 44 -8.55 0.17 3.47
C GLY A 44 -7.25 0.09 2.66
N ILE A 45 -6.64 1.26 2.46
CA ILE A 45 -5.39 1.40 1.72
C ILE A 45 -4.47 2.37 2.42
N SER A 46 -3.18 2.16 2.24
CA SER A 46 -2.17 3.09 2.72
C SER A 46 -1.05 3.30 1.72
N ILE A 47 -0.42 4.46 1.81
CA ILE A 47 0.83 4.76 1.14
C ILE A 47 1.86 5.04 2.21
N GLU A 48 2.92 4.25 2.22
CA GLU A 48 4.05 4.41 3.12
C GLU A 48 5.30 4.80 2.35
N GLU A 49 6.15 5.60 2.99
CA GLU A 49 7.55 5.66 2.62
C GLU A 49 8.21 4.30 2.86
N PHE A 50 9.25 3.98 2.12
CA PHE A 50 10.08 2.82 2.42
C PHE A 50 11.57 3.13 2.29
N THR A 51 12.37 2.30 2.94
CA THR A 51 13.82 2.22 2.75
C THR A 51 14.24 0.79 2.49
N TYR A 52 15.46 0.61 1.97
CA TYR A 52 16.04 -0.73 1.83
C TYR A 52 16.88 -1.05 3.06
N GLY A 53 16.58 -2.19 3.68
CA GLY A 53 17.38 -2.78 4.76
C GLY A 53 18.48 -3.69 4.21
N ASN A 54 18.84 -4.71 4.99
CA ASN A 54 19.83 -5.68 4.55
C ASN A 54 19.23 -6.63 3.51
N ASN A 55 20.04 -7.08 2.54
CA ASN A 55 19.61 -7.99 1.48
C ASN A 55 18.43 -7.45 0.63
N ASP A 56 18.39 -6.14 0.39
CA ASP A 56 17.34 -5.45 -0.39
C ASP A 56 15.91 -5.62 0.18
N GLU A 57 15.79 -5.92 1.48
CA GLU A 57 14.49 -5.98 2.15
C GLU A 57 13.83 -4.59 2.16
N ILE A 58 12.53 -4.53 1.88
CA ILE A 58 11.78 -3.28 1.99
C ILE A 58 11.28 -3.13 3.42
N ILE A 59 11.70 -2.04 4.07
CA ILE A 59 11.29 -1.66 5.41
C ILE A 59 10.36 -0.45 5.32
N LEU A 60 9.14 -0.61 5.83
CA LEU A 60 8.15 0.47 5.88
C LEU A 60 8.61 1.60 6.81
N GLY A 61 8.37 2.83 6.37
CA GLY A 61 8.66 4.07 7.07
C GLY A 61 7.39 4.80 7.49
N ALA A 62 7.37 6.12 7.30
CA ALA A 62 6.22 6.94 7.67
C ALA A 62 5.04 6.71 6.72
N THR A 63 3.83 6.64 7.29
CA THR A 63 2.58 6.66 6.53
C THR A 63 2.35 8.06 5.96
N VAL A 64 2.24 8.14 4.64
CA VAL A 64 1.98 9.38 3.88
C VAL A 64 0.49 9.59 3.68
N LEU A 65 -0.24 8.50 3.45
CA LEU A 65 -1.68 8.49 3.29
C LEU A 65 -2.23 7.20 3.92
N ASP A 66 -3.32 7.33 4.65
CA ASP A 66 -4.09 6.21 5.18
C ASP A 66 -5.57 6.51 4.93
N LEU A 67 -6.22 5.67 4.12
CA LEU A 67 -7.64 5.77 3.81
C LEU A 67 -8.33 4.52 4.33
N GLN A 68 -9.06 4.70 5.43
CA GLN A 68 -9.72 3.61 6.14
C GLN A 68 -11.17 3.43 5.71
N GLY A 69 -11.62 2.18 5.79
CA GLY A 69 -12.98 1.73 5.55
C GLY A 69 -13.01 0.48 4.69
N ASP A 70 -14.08 -0.30 4.86
CA ASP A 70 -14.28 -1.58 4.18
C ASP A 70 -13.99 -1.47 2.67
N LEU A 71 -13.06 -2.31 2.23
CA LEU A 71 -12.59 -2.37 0.87
C LEU A 71 -12.64 -3.81 0.39
N ASP A 72 -13.44 -4.06 -0.66
CA ASP A 72 -13.31 -5.31 -1.41
C ASP A 72 -12.02 -5.21 -2.27
N GLU A 73 -10.95 -5.83 -1.78
CA GLU A 73 -9.64 -5.83 -2.43
C GLU A 73 -9.71 -6.35 -3.88
N SER A 74 -10.68 -7.21 -4.20
CA SER A 74 -10.85 -7.77 -5.55
C SER A 74 -11.29 -6.73 -6.58
N LEU A 75 -11.84 -5.60 -6.15
CA LEU A 75 -12.25 -4.49 -7.00
C LEU A 75 -11.09 -3.54 -7.35
N VAL A 76 -9.93 -3.68 -6.71
CA VAL A 76 -8.78 -2.82 -6.95
C VAL A 76 -7.95 -3.34 -8.13
N ASP A 77 -8.15 -2.77 -9.31
CA ASP A 77 -7.34 -3.08 -10.50
C ASP A 77 -6.04 -2.25 -10.53
N ILE A 78 -4.97 -2.82 -10.00
CA ILE A 78 -3.61 -2.23 -9.99
C ILE A 78 -3.10 -1.89 -11.39
N THR A 79 -3.52 -2.63 -12.42
CA THR A 79 -3.03 -2.41 -13.80
C THR A 79 -3.56 -1.09 -14.36
N GLN A 80 -4.74 -0.65 -13.93
CA GLN A 80 -5.31 0.65 -14.28
C GLN A 80 -4.64 1.79 -13.51
N ILE A 81 -4.26 1.55 -12.26
CA ILE A 81 -3.59 2.53 -11.39
C ILE A 81 -2.24 2.98 -11.96
N GLY A 82 -1.52 2.08 -12.65
CA GLY A 82 -0.20 2.34 -13.23
C GLY A 82 -0.13 3.37 -14.36
N ASN A 83 -1.27 3.94 -14.78
CA ASN A 83 -1.33 5.02 -15.76
C ASN A 83 -2.09 6.26 -15.25
N MET A 84 -2.48 6.27 -13.97
CA MET A 84 -3.26 7.34 -13.37
C MET A 84 -2.36 8.42 -12.77
N THR A 85 -2.85 9.67 -12.79
CA THR A 85 -2.36 10.71 -11.90
C THR A 85 -2.76 10.38 -10.45
N ALA A 86 -2.06 10.98 -9.48
CA ALA A 86 -2.42 10.81 -8.06
C ALA A 86 -3.87 11.20 -7.75
N LEU A 87 -4.44 12.19 -8.46
CA LEU A 87 -5.82 12.62 -8.24
C LEU A 87 -6.81 11.61 -8.83
N GLU A 88 -6.52 11.05 -10.01
CA GLU A 88 -7.32 9.98 -10.63
C GLU A 88 -7.26 8.70 -9.79
N PHE A 89 -6.10 8.39 -9.22
CA PHE A 89 -5.96 7.28 -8.27
C PHE A 89 -6.87 7.47 -7.05
N LEU A 90 -6.82 8.62 -6.39
CA LEU A 90 -7.70 8.94 -5.26
C LEU A 90 -9.19 8.90 -5.65
N LEU A 91 -9.53 9.34 -6.87
CA LEU A 91 -10.90 9.30 -7.38
C LEU A 91 -11.37 7.87 -7.67
N ALA A 92 -10.51 7.03 -8.24
CA ALA A 92 -10.81 5.62 -8.51
C ALA A 92 -11.09 4.88 -7.20
N LEU A 93 -10.30 5.13 -6.16
CA LEU A 93 -10.50 4.54 -4.82
C LEU A 93 -11.82 4.99 -4.19
N ALA A 94 -12.14 6.28 -4.28
CA ALA A 94 -13.42 6.80 -3.78
C ALA A 94 -14.64 6.18 -4.51
N ALA A 95 -14.47 5.74 -5.76
CA ALA A 95 -15.52 5.10 -6.55
C ALA A 95 -15.79 3.64 -6.15
N ILE A 96 -14.80 2.93 -5.58
CA ILE A 96 -14.96 1.54 -5.11
C ILE A 96 -16.05 1.45 -4.01
N LYS A 97 -16.28 2.55 -3.27
CA LYS A 97 -17.34 2.62 -2.25
C LYS A 97 -18.77 2.75 -2.81
N LYS A 98 -18.96 3.03 -4.10
CA LYS A 98 -20.27 3.45 -4.63
C LYS A 98 -21.18 2.30 -5.10
N ASP A 99 -20.66 1.07 -5.19
CA ASP A 99 -21.45 -0.09 -5.66
C ASP A 99 -22.04 -0.98 -4.55
N LEU A 100 -21.94 -0.58 -3.28
CA LEU A 100 -22.80 -1.12 -2.22
C LEU A 100 -24.14 -0.36 -2.22
N HIS A 101 -25.11 -0.90 -2.96
CA HIS A 101 -26.54 -0.62 -2.76
C HIS A 101 -27.06 -1.34 -1.52
#